data_AF-A0A1Y1IM63-F1
#
_entry.id   AF-A0A1Y1IM63-F1
#
_cell.length_a   1.000
_cell.length_b   1.000
_cell.length_c   1.000
_cell.angle_alpha   90.00
_cell.angle_beta   90.00
_cell.angle_gamma   90.00
#
_symmetry.space_group_name_H-M   'P 1'
#
loop_
_entity.id
_entity.type
_entity.pdbx_description
1 polymer ?
#
loop_
_entity_poly.entity_id
_entity_poly.type
_entity_poly.pdbx_seq_one_letter_code
_entity_poly.pdbx_strand_id
1 'polypeptide(L)'
;MESSLRILVLLGLCALVAAGGLIINEVDYDNVGNDAAEFVELRNMGCTTLSLTGYKLELVRNTNVVYQTITLSGSVASGAYFVICATSSTIAGCNLKVTPAAGCGVSSGPCINLLFNTAGTGVRLKNSGGTTLDQMSYGAVTSGLTEGSSAAPADSNSAQGSVSRCPDGGDTNSNGNDFAFRSTVTAGSPNSCTQAAATVTGCSGATPAPTSAAAGFDFFFMVNQWPGGWNQAFCAEPSWPRGPFWTLHGMWPNYNTGGYPSNCGNEAFQQSQISSIVTDMDRYWPSFKCASDNVTPNGDATFWGYEWGKHGTCSQTVLPSQLSYFSGIINLRKNVIGDMATILSAAGINPGGTYTITSIRNAVSAAIGYLPYVNCNPGTNVMTEIWVCVSNTASLNLIVCPVIPAASCSSTSVQYKTFA
;
A
#
# COMPACT_ATOMS: atom_id res chain seq x y z
N MET A 1 21.22 22.56 44.13
CA MET A 1 19.77 22.66 43.89
C MET A 1 19.58 23.44 42.60
N GLU A 2 19.55 22.77 41.45
CA GLU A 2 18.88 23.26 40.24
C GLU A 2 18.53 22.02 39.42
N SER A 3 17.28 21.55 39.56
CA SER A 3 16.73 20.52 38.68
C SER A 3 16.23 21.22 37.42
N SER A 4 16.88 20.97 36.30
CA SER A 4 16.39 21.40 34.99
C SER A 4 15.18 20.54 34.60
N LEU A 5 14.00 21.14 34.73
CA LEU A 5 12.72 20.62 34.26
C LEU A 5 12.74 20.57 32.73
N ARG A 6 12.96 19.39 32.15
CA ARG A 6 12.74 19.16 30.71
C ARG A 6 11.24 19.02 30.47
N ILE A 7 10.64 20.08 29.94
CA ILE A 7 9.29 20.05 29.37
C ILE A 7 9.33 19.09 28.18
N LEU A 8 8.79 17.89 28.36
CA LEU A 8 8.54 16.94 27.30
C LEU A 8 7.29 17.43 26.56
N VAL A 9 7.47 18.18 25.47
CA VAL A 9 6.39 18.45 24.53
C VAL A 9 6.07 17.12 23.87
N LEU A 10 5.00 16.46 24.31
CA LEU A 10 4.35 15.40 23.54
C LEU A 10 3.80 16.05 22.27
N LEU A 11 4.62 16.13 21.23
CA LEU A 11 4.14 16.16 19.87
C LEU A 11 3.43 14.82 19.67
N GLY A 12 2.10 14.83 19.76
CA GLY A 12 1.30 13.68 19.35
C GLY A 12 1.76 13.27 17.96
N LEU A 13 2.25 12.03 17.83
CA LEU A 13 2.52 11.44 16.53
C LEU A 13 1.21 11.49 15.74
N CYS A 14 1.11 12.47 14.83
CA CYS A 14 0.16 12.37 13.73
C CYS A 14 0.63 11.15 12.95
N ALA A 15 -0.10 10.03 13.05
CA ALA A 15 0.16 8.86 12.25
C ALA A 15 0.11 9.29 10.78
N LEU A 16 1.24 9.21 10.07
CA LEU A 16 1.25 9.38 8.63
C LEU A 16 0.58 8.15 8.03
N VAL A 17 -0.63 8.33 7.51
CA VAL A 17 -1.39 7.30 6.79
C VAL A 17 -1.00 7.37 5.31
N ALA A 18 -0.72 6.21 4.73
CA ALA A 18 -0.34 6.01 3.34
C ALA A 18 -1.28 6.71 2.34
N ALA A 19 -0.72 7.34 1.31
CA ALA A 19 -1.48 7.92 0.22
C ALA A 19 -1.91 6.88 -0.82
N GLY A 20 -3.19 6.50 -0.87
CA GLY A 20 -3.80 6.09 -2.14
C GLY A 20 -4.75 4.89 -2.08
N GLY A 21 -6.06 5.16 -2.04
CA GLY A 21 -7.09 4.14 -2.23
C GLY A 21 -8.46 4.61 -1.80
N LEU A 22 -9.48 3.86 -2.21
CA LEU A 22 -10.80 3.95 -1.60
C LEU A 22 -10.80 3.02 -0.38
N ILE A 23 -11.21 3.53 0.77
CA ILE A 23 -11.29 2.78 2.03
C ILE A 23 -12.73 2.82 2.56
N ILE A 24 -13.10 1.86 3.40
CA ILE A 24 -14.29 1.90 4.26
C ILE A 24 -14.01 2.90 5.38
N ASN A 25 -14.92 3.82 5.70
CA ASN A 25 -14.64 4.88 6.69
C ASN A 25 -15.61 4.89 7.87
N GLU A 26 -16.88 4.55 7.63
CA GLU A 26 -17.92 4.50 8.66
C GLU A 26 -18.95 3.43 8.29
N VAL A 27 -19.42 2.69 9.28
CA VAL A 27 -20.45 1.67 9.13
C VAL A 27 -21.43 1.80 10.29
N ASP A 28 -22.72 1.83 9.98
CA ASP A 28 -23.81 1.76 10.95
C ASP A 28 -24.68 0.56 10.54
N TYR A 29 -24.64 -0.49 11.37
CA TYR A 29 -25.21 -1.81 11.05
C TYR A 29 -26.19 -2.31 12.11
N ASP A 30 -26.37 -1.59 13.21
CA ASP A 30 -27.27 -1.95 14.31
C ASP A 30 -27.92 -0.66 14.84
N ASN A 31 -28.75 -0.01 14.01
CA ASN A 31 -29.32 1.27 14.36
C ASN A 31 -30.28 1.13 15.56
N VAL A 32 -30.43 2.21 16.33
CA VAL A 32 -31.54 2.27 17.30
C VAL A 32 -32.89 2.16 16.57
N GLY A 33 -33.64 1.11 16.89
CA GLY A 33 -34.98 0.89 16.35
C GLY A 33 -35.03 -0.29 15.38
N ASN A 34 -35.32 -0.03 14.11
CA ASN A 34 -35.61 -1.04 13.09
C ASN A 34 -34.60 -1.08 11.94
N ASP A 35 -33.37 -0.63 12.18
CA ASP A 35 -32.28 -0.67 11.19
C ASP A 35 -32.61 0.04 9.85
N ALA A 36 -33.50 1.04 9.87
CA ALA A 36 -33.92 1.78 8.68
C ALA A 36 -32.86 2.77 8.16
N ALA A 37 -31.71 2.86 8.81
CA ALA A 37 -30.66 3.85 8.63
C ALA A 37 -29.27 3.18 8.52
N GLU A 38 -29.20 1.97 7.98
CA GLU A 38 -27.92 1.31 7.78
C GLU A 38 -27.18 1.86 6.57
N PHE A 39 -25.86 1.99 6.71
CA PHE A 39 -24.99 2.44 5.63
C PHE A 39 -23.56 1.91 5.77
N VAL A 40 -22.88 1.96 4.64
CA VAL A 40 -21.42 1.86 4.55
C VAL A 40 -20.92 3.11 3.85
N GLU A 41 -20.07 3.86 4.52
CA GLU A 41 -19.37 5.01 3.95
C GLU A 41 -17.98 4.57 3.49
N LEU A 42 -17.61 5.06 2.31
CA LEU A 42 -16.27 4.97 1.78
C LEU A 42 -15.61 6.35 1.77
N ARG A 43 -14.30 6.42 1.95
CA ARG A 43 -13.52 7.66 1.79
C ARG A 43 -12.42 7.49 0.76
N ASN A 44 -12.27 8.49 -0.10
CA ASN A 44 -11.19 8.51 -1.09
C ASN A 44 -9.94 9.14 -0.48
N MET A 45 -8.96 8.29 -0.13
CA MET A 45 -7.65 8.72 0.36
C MET A 45 -6.64 8.97 -0.76
N GLY A 46 -7.07 8.92 -2.03
CA GLY A 46 -6.28 9.27 -3.19
C GLY A 46 -6.33 10.77 -3.54
N CYS A 47 -5.36 11.23 -4.33
CA CYS A 47 -5.17 12.66 -4.65
C CYS A 47 -6.13 13.24 -5.70
N THR A 48 -6.90 12.40 -6.38
CA THR A 48 -7.79 12.82 -7.46
C THR A 48 -9.17 12.22 -7.30
N THR A 49 -10.12 12.76 -8.04
CA THR A 49 -11.46 12.18 -8.14
C THR A 49 -11.35 10.75 -8.69
N LEU A 50 -11.78 9.78 -7.88
CA LEU A 50 -11.76 8.38 -8.24
C LEU A 50 -13.08 7.99 -8.91
N SER A 51 -13.00 7.39 -10.10
CA SER A 51 -14.15 6.71 -10.71
C SER A 51 -14.38 5.37 -9.99
N LEU A 52 -15.64 5.12 -9.62
CA LEU A 52 -16.05 3.88 -8.94
C LEU A 52 -16.45 2.78 -9.93
N THR A 53 -16.31 3.00 -11.23
CA THR A 53 -16.65 2.00 -12.25
C THR A 53 -15.86 0.71 -12.04
N GLY A 54 -16.59 -0.40 -11.88
CA GLY A 54 -16.03 -1.73 -11.69
C GLY A 54 -15.68 -2.06 -10.22
N TYR A 55 -15.67 -1.09 -9.32
CA TYR A 55 -15.50 -1.33 -7.88
C TYR A 55 -16.73 -2.02 -7.31
N LYS A 56 -16.52 -2.81 -6.26
CA LYS A 56 -17.59 -3.59 -5.62
C LYS A 56 -17.45 -3.57 -4.10
N LEU A 57 -18.56 -3.49 -3.40
CA LEU A 57 -18.65 -3.77 -1.97
C LEU A 57 -19.33 -5.14 -1.79
N GLU A 58 -18.62 -6.09 -1.19
CA GLU A 58 -19.15 -7.39 -0.80
C GLU A 58 -19.61 -7.32 0.66
N LEU A 59 -20.87 -7.66 0.90
CA LEU A 59 -21.40 -7.86 2.24
C LEU A 59 -21.28 -9.33 2.61
N VAL A 60 -20.65 -9.60 3.75
CA VAL A 60 -20.16 -10.94 4.11
C VAL A 60 -20.78 -11.38 5.43
N ARG A 61 -21.22 -12.64 5.53
CA ARG A 61 -21.74 -13.28 6.75
C ARG A 61 -21.19 -14.69 6.92
N ASN A 62 -21.48 -15.33 8.05
CA ASN A 62 -21.18 -16.75 8.32
C ASN A 62 -19.73 -17.14 7.99
N THR A 63 -18.75 -16.26 8.22
CA THR A 63 -17.33 -16.47 7.87
C THR A 63 -17.11 -16.61 6.35
N ASN A 64 -16.89 -15.48 5.67
CA ASN A 64 -16.59 -15.37 4.23
C ASN A 64 -17.71 -15.76 3.25
N VAL A 65 -18.96 -15.91 3.67
CA VAL A 65 -20.09 -16.09 2.75
C VAL A 65 -20.58 -14.71 2.29
N VAL A 66 -20.29 -14.36 1.03
CA VAL A 66 -20.84 -13.15 0.41
C VAL A 66 -22.34 -13.37 0.18
N TYR A 67 -23.19 -12.57 0.83
CA TYR A 67 -24.64 -12.64 0.64
C TYR A 67 -25.17 -11.55 -0.29
N GLN A 68 -24.41 -10.47 -0.47
CA GLN A 68 -24.73 -9.43 -1.44
C GLN A 68 -23.45 -8.81 -1.99
N THR A 69 -23.40 -8.63 -3.31
CA THR A 69 -22.37 -7.83 -3.98
C THR A 69 -23.02 -6.57 -4.53
N ILE A 70 -22.53 -5.42 -4.10
CA ILE A 70 -22.97 -4.11 -4.54
C ILE A 70 -21.95 -3.60 -5.56
N THR A 71 -22.37 -3.42 -6.81
CA THR A 71 -21.55 -2.74 -7.82
C THR A 71 -21.61 -1.24 -7.57
N LEU A 72 -20.43 -0.62 -7.40
CA LEU A 72 -20.34 0.82 -7.19
C LEU A 72 -20.43 1.57 -8.54
N SER A 73 -20.86 2.82 -8.49
CA SER A 73 -20.97 3.69 -9.65
C SER A 73 -20.80 5.15 -9.25
N GLY A 74 -20.58 6.02 -10.24
CA GLY A 74 -20.25 7.43 -9.98
C GLY A 74 -18.77 7.62 -9.66
N SER A 75 -18.48 8.68 -8.91
CA SER A 75 -17.12 9.09 -8.58
C SER A 75 -17.07 9.80 -7.24
N VAL A 76 -15.91 9.75 -6.58
CA VAL A 76 -15.68 10.40 -5.28
C VAL A 76 -14.44 11.30 -5.37
N ALA A 77 -14.59 12.59 -5.04
CA ALA A 77 -13.48 13.53 -5.05
C ALA A 77 -12.38 13.15 -4.03
N SER A 78 -11.16 13.65 -4.21
CA SER A 78 -10.08 13.44 -3.23
C SER A 78 -10.51 13.93 -1.84
N GLY A 79 -10.30 13.09 -0.82
CA GLY A 79 -10.68 13.36 0.57
C GLY A 79 -12.18 13.31 0.85
N ALA A 80 -13.02 13.14 -0.17
CA ALA A 80 -14.47 13.10 -0.04
C ALA A 80 -14.99 11.69 0.28
N TYR A 81 -16.28 11.66 0.62
CA TYR A 81 -16.99 10.50 1.12
C TYR A 81 -18.00 9.98 0.07
N PHE A 82 -18.26 8.68 0.10
CA PHE A 82 -19.27 8.03 -0.73
C PHE A 82 -20.10 7.06 0.11
N VAL A 83 -21.37 7.39 0.32
CA VAL A 83 -22.28 6.66 1.21
C VAL A 83 -23.17 5.72 0.42
N ILE A 84 -23.18 4.45 0.83
CA ILE A 84 -24.04 3.39 0.30
C ILE A 84 -25.08 3.09 1.37
N CYS A 85 -26.37 3.24 1.07
CA CYS A 85 -27.44 3.16 2.08
C CYS A 85 -28.64 2.33 1.62
N ALA A 86 -29.40 1.78 2.58
CA ALA A 86 -30.70 1.16 2.29
C ALA A 86 -31.80 2.21 2.00
N THR A 87 -31.78 3.32 2.74
CA THR A 87 -32.86 4.31 2.76
C THR A 87 -32.31 5.73 2.63
N SER A 88 -32.44 6.32 1.44
CA SER A 88 -31.92 7.68 1.16
C SER A 88 -32.68 8.81 1.86
N SER A 89 -33.86 8.55 2.43
CA SER A 89 -34.64 9.56 3.17
C SER A 89 -34.23 9.70 4.64
N THR A 90 -33.55 8.70 5.19
CA THR A 90 -33.07 8.68 6.59
C THR A 90 -31.58 8.94 6.68
N ILE A 91 -30.82 8.64 5.62
CA ILE A 91 -29.37 8.83 5.55
C ILE A 91 -28.99 10.06 4.73
N ALA A 92 -28.47 11.07 5.42
CA ALA A 92 -27.83 12.20 4.79
C ALA A 92 -26.63 11.73 3.94
N GLY A 93 -26.39 12.40 2.82
CA GLY A 93 -25.24 12.09 1.98
C GLY A 93 -25.32 10.77 1.21
N CYS A 94 -26.44 10.03 1.22
CA CYS A 94 -26.55 8.77 0.49
C CYS A 94 -26.33 8.95 -1.02
N ASN A 95 -25.18 8.50 -1.51
CA ASN A 95 -24.79 8.57 -2.92
C ASN A 95 -25.34 7.40 -3.73
N LEU A 96 -25.40 6.21 -3.12
CA LEU A 96 -25.90 5.00 -3.75
C LEU A 96 -26.92 4.30 -2.86
N LYS A 97 -28.21 4.44 -3.22
CA LYS A 97 -29.27 3.65 -2.62
C LYS A 97 -29.24 2.23 -3.17
N VAL A 98 -29.21 1.24 -2.27
CA VAL A 98 -29.23 -0.18 -2.60
C VAL A 98 -30.47 -0.84 -2.03
N THR A 99 -31.00 -1.82 -2.76
CA THR A 99 -32.06 -2.69 -2.22
C THR A 99 -31.39 -3.84 -1.49
N PRO A 100 -31.67 -4.04 -0.19
CA PRO A 100 -31.12 -5.17 0.56
C PRO A 100 -31.47 -6.54 -0.06
N ALA A 101 -30.56 -7.51 0.07
CA ALA A 101 -30.78 -8.86 -0.42
C ALA A 101 -31.92 -9.57 0.32
N ALA A 102 -32.65 -10.44 -0.38
CA ALA A 102 -33.73 -11.22 0.22
C ALA A 102 -33.22 -12.04 1.43
N GLY A 103 -34.00 -12.06 2.52
CA GLY A 103 -33.65 -12.81 3.73
C GLY A 103 -32.81 -12.04 4.76
N CYS A 104 -32.84 -10.69 4.76
CA CYS A 104 -32.20 -9.82 5.75
C CYS A 104 -32.77 -9.85 7.18
N GLY A 105 -33.33 -10.99 7.63
CA GLY A 105 -33.72 -11.18 9.02
C GLY A 105 -35.04 -10.55 9.47
N VAL A 106 -35.75 -9.77 8.65
CA VAL A 106 -37.08 -9.23 9.01
C VAL A 106 -38.18 -10.30 8.83
N SER A 107 -39.04 -10.45 9.85
CA SER A 107 -40.12 -11.45 9.86
C SER A 107 -41.32 -11.09 8.97
N SER A 108 -41.47 -9.81 8.61
CA SER A 108 -42.51 -9.28 7.72
C SER A 108 -42.16 -7.84 7.28
N GLY A 109 -42.51 -7.46 6.03
CA GLY A 109 -42.26 -6.11 5.49
C GLY A 109 -41.14 -6.07 4.43
N PRO A 110 -40.90 -4.91 3.78
CA PRO A 110 -39.76 -4.76 2.88
C PRO A 110 -38.45 -4.94 3.65
N CYS A 111 -37.48 -5.58 3.01
CA CYS A 111 -36.16 -5.81 3.57
C CYS A 111 -35.42 -4.47 3.70
N ILE A 112 -35.29 -3.97 4.92
CA ILE A 112 -34.66 -2.67 5.23
C ILE A 112 -33.24 -2.82 5.81
N ASN A 113 -32.91 -3.99 6.37
CA ASN A 113 -31.58 -4.32 6.87
C ASN A 113 -30.66 -4.69 5.69
N LEU A 114 -29.84 -3.76 5.27
CA LEU A 114 -28.72 -3.96 4.35
C LEU A 114 -27.62 -4.83 4.95
N LEU A 115 -27.29 -4.62 6.23
CA LEU A 115 -26.19 -5.24 6.96
C LEU A 115 -26.75 -6.25 7.98
N PHE A 116 -25.95 -7.26 8.32
CA PHE A 116 -26.33 -8.22 9.36
C PHE A 116 -25.59 -7.86 10.67
N ASN A 117 -26.27 -7.91 11.80
CA ASN A 117 -25.69 -7.65 13.12
C ASN A 117 -25.21 -8.91 13.87
N THR A 118 -25.02 -10.03 13.16
CA THR A 118 -24.58 -11.31 13.75
C THR A 118 -23.06 -11.49 13.74
N ALA A 119 -22.52 -12.32 14.64
CA ALA A 119 -21.11 -12.70 14.61
C ALA A 119 -20.70 -13.33 13.26
N GLY A 120 -19.46 -13.10 12.82
CA GLY A 120 -18.98 -13.60 11.52
C GLY A 120 -19.38 -12.73 10.33
N THR A 121 -19.80 -11.49 10.57
CA THR A 121 -20.27 -10.53 9.56
C THR A 121 -19.30 -9.37 9.40
N GLY A 122 -19.32 -8.75 8.22
CA GLY A 122 -18.57 -7.56 7.90
C GLY A 122 -18.72 -7.17 6.43
N VAL A 123 -17.81 -6.33 5.96
CA VAL A 123 -17.81 -5.80 4.60
C VAL A 123 -16.42 -5.86 3.99
N ARG A 124 -16.37 -6.00 2.67
CA ARG A 124 -15.13 -6.08 1.89
C ARG A 124 -15.23 -5.23 0.64
N LEU A 125 -14.33 -4.27 0.50
CA LEU A 125 -14.22 -3.41 -0.67
C LEU A 125 -13.23 -3.99 -1.68
N LYS A 126 -13.62 -4.04 -2.96
CA LYS A 126 -12.81 -4.58 -4.04
C LYS A 126 -12.71 -3.61 -5.20
N ASN A 127 -11.54 -3.56 -5.82
CA ASN A 127 -11.33 -2.83 -7.05
C ASN A 127 -11.92 -3.55 -8.27
N SER A 128 -11.81 -2.91 -9.44
CA SER A 128 -12.25 -3.48 -10.72
C SER A 128 -11.56 -4.78 -11.13
N GLY A 129 -10.33 -5.02 -10.65
CA GLY A 129 -9.59 -6.26 -10.84
C GLY A 129 -9.99 -7.40 -9.87
N GLY A 130 -10.89 -7.13 -8.92
CA GLY A 130 -11.32 -8.10 -7.91
C GLY A 130 -10.37 -8.25 -6.73
N THR A 131 -9.35 -7.40 -6.60
CA THR A 131 -8.47 -7.33 -5.43
C THR A 131 -9.20 -6.63 -4.28
N THR A 132 -9.11 -7.18 -3.08
CA THR A 132 -9.56 -6.49 -1.85
C THR A 132 -8.67 -5.28 -1.60
N LEU A 133 -9.30 -4.11 -1.46
CA LEU A 133 -8.64 -2.86 -1.11
C LEU A 133 -8.66 -2.61 0.40
N ASP A 134 -9.80 -2.90 1.01
CA ASP A 134 -10.07 -2.68 2.43
C ASP A 134 -11.18 -3.66 2.85
N GLN A 135 -11.17 -4.11 4.10
CA GLN A 135 -12.23 -4.92 4.66
C GLN A 135 -12.32 -4.77 6.18
N MET A 136 -13.49 -5.04 6.73
CA MET A 136 -13.64 -5.08 8.17
C MET A 136 -14.64 -6.14 8.60
N SER A 137 -14.34 -6.78 9.74
CA SER A 137 -15.37 -7.45 10.54
C SER A 137 -15.67 -6.60 11.77
N TYR A 138 -16.92 -6.67 12.26
CA TYR A 138 -17.37 -5.96 13.44
C TYR A 138 -17.91 -6.91 14.52
N GLY A 139 -17.75 -6.53 15.78
CA GLY A 139 -18.20 -7.28 16.97
C GLY A 139 -17.39 -8.53 17.32
N ALA A 140 -16.85 -9.26 16.34
CA ALA A 140 -16.03 -10.46 16.56
C ALA A 140 -15.00 -10.70 15.45
N VAL A 141 -13.86 -11.28 15.82
CA VAL A 141 -12.82 -11.70 14.87
C VAL A 141 -13.41 -12.78 13.93
N THR A 142 -13.24 -12.55 12.64
CA THR A 142 -13.77 -13.37 11.56
C THR A 142 -12.66 -13.70 10.58
N SER A 143 -12.31 -14.99 10.46
CA SER A 143 -11.24 -15.45 9.57
C SER A 143 -11.46 -14.97 8.13
N GLY A 144 -10.43 -14.41 7.50
CA GLY A 144 -10.46 -13.90 6.12
C GLY A 144 -11.23 -12.58 5.92
N LEU A 145 -11.75 -11.98 6.99
CA LEU A 145 -12.45 -10.70 6.95
C LEU A 145 -11.87 -9.66 7.92
N THR A 146 -11.42 -10.07 9.10
CA THR A 146 -10.71 -9.20 10.04
C THR A 146 -9.34 -8.80 9.49
N GLU A 147 -9.05 -7.51 9.49
CA GLU A 147 -7.71 -6.98 9.33
C GLU A 147 -7.04 -6.86 10.71
N GLY A 148 -5.77 -7.25 10.78
CA GLY A 148 -5.06 -7.33 12.05
C GLY A 148 -5.56 -8.47 12.94
N SER A 149 -5.40 -8.29 14.26
CA SER A 149 -5.68 -9.32 15.28
C SER A 149 -7.00 -9.13 16.02
N SER A 150 -7.71 -8.02 15.78
CA SER A 150 -8.94 -7.66 16.48
C SER A 150 -9.95 -7.04 15.52
N ALA A 151 -11.22 -7.38 15.70
CA ALA A 151 -12.33 -6.82 14.93
C ALA A 151 -12.61 -5.37 15.35
N ALA A 152 -13.30 -4.64 14.48
CA ALA A 152 -13.92 -3.38 14.86
C ALA A 152 -14.90 -3.63 16.04
N PRO A 153 -15.11 -2.62 16.91
CA PRO A 153 -16.05 -2.76 18.01
C PRO A 153 -17.45 -3.08 17.51
N ALA A 154 -18.29 -3.61 18.41
CA ALA A 154 -19.70 -3.74 18.13
C ALA A 154 -20.37 -2.35 18.07
N ASP A 155 -21.35 -2.24 17.19
CA ASP A 155 -22.32 -1.13 17.15
C ASP A 155 -23.36 -1.29 18.27
N SER A 156 -24.36 -0.39 18.35
CA SER A 156 -25.36 -0.38 19.42
C SER A 156 -26.79 -0.09 18.96
N ASN A 157 -27.65 -1.10 19.02
CA ASN A 157 -29.10 -0.92 18.89
C ASN A 157 -29.79 -0.11 20.02
N SER A 158 -29.05 0.31 21.04
CA SER A 158 -29.61 1.01 22.22
C SER A 158 -29.01 2.40 22.45
N ALA A 159 -27.88 2.70 21.81
CA ALA A 159 -27.26 4.01 21.83
C ALA A 159 -27.10 4.50 20.39
N GLN A 160 -27.56 5.72 20.11
CA GLN A 160 -27.37 6.29 18.78
C GLN A 160 -25.89 6.48 18.48
N GLY A 161 -25.43 5.96 17.34
CA GLY A 161 -24.05 6.04 16.93
C GLY A 161 -23.75 5.15 15.73
N SER A 162 -22.48 5.04 15.40
CA SER A 162 -21.95 4.22 14.31
C SER A 162 -20.53 3.77 14.63
N VAL A 163 -20.03 2.79 13.88
CA VAL A 163 -18.64 2.32 13.94
C VAL A 163 -17.82 3.10 12.92
N SER A 164 -16.98 4.02 13.40
CA SER A 164 -16.24 4.97 12.57
C SER A 164 -14.73 4.74 12.67
N ARG A 165 -13.99 4.94 11.56
CA ARG A 165 -12.52 5.04 11.62
C ARG A 165 -12.11 6.27 12.43
N CYS A 166 -11.21 6.10 13.40
CA CYS A 166 -10.64 7.17 14.22
C CYS A 166 -9.11 7.01 14.36
N PRO A 167 -8.31 7.93 13.78
CA PRO A 167 -8.72 9.19 13.13
C PRO A 167 -9.53 8.97 11.84
N ASP A 168 -10.37 9.96 11.46
CA ASP A 168 -11.15 9.92 10.22
C ASP A 168 -10.24 9.62 9.02
N GLY A 169 -10.56 8.61 8.21
CA GLY A 169 -9.73 8.10 7.10
C GLY A 169 -8.40 7.46 7.49
N GLY A 170 -8.17 7.18 8.78
CA GLY A 170 -6.98 6.48 9.26
C GLY A 170 -7.07 4.98 9.08
N ASP A 171 -6.05 4.39 8.49
CA ASP A 171 -6.03 2.95 8.20
C ASP A 171 -4.65 2.34 8.49
N THR A 172 -4.58 1.51 9.53
CA THR A 172 -3.38 0.74 9.89
C THR A 172 -3.48 -0.71 9.45
N ASN A 173 -4.49 -1.06 8.65
CA ASN A 173 -4.90 -2.44 8.32
C ASN A 173 -5.14 -3.27 9.59
N SER A 174 -5.78 -2.68 10.60
CA SER A 174 -6.11 -3.35 11.85
C SER A 174 -7.43 -2.83 12.40
N ASN A 175 -8.51 -3.60 12.21
CA ASN A 175 -9.87 -3.10 12.44
C ASN A 175 -10.08 -2.61 13.89
N GLY A 176 -9.57 -3.34 14.90
CA GLY A 176 -9.71 -2.93 16.31
C GLY A 176 -8.81 -1.77 16.74
N ASN A 177 -7.81 -1.38 15.93
CA ASN A 177 -7.03 -0.16 16.15
C ASN A 177 -7.64 1.05 15.45
N ASP A 178 -8.25 0.80 14.29
CA ASP A 178 -8.70 1.86 13.39
C ASP A 178 -10.13 2.30 13.68
N PHE A 179 -11.02 1.40 14.14
CA PHE A 179 -12.44 1.70 14.33
C PHE A 179 -12.83 1.88 15.80
N ALA A 180 -13.73 2.83 16.05
CA ALA A 180 -14.34 3.09 17.35
C ALA A 180 -15.84 3.33 17.19
N PHE A 181 -16.65 2.89 18.15
CA PHE A 181 -18.05 3.32 18.22
C PHE A 181 -18.13 4.80 18.62
N ARG A 182 -18.86 5.60 17.84
CA ARG A 182 -19.04 7.05 18.03
C ARG A 182 -20.51 7.35 18.21
N SER A 183 -20.84 8.17 19.21
CA SER A 183 -22.23 8.59 19.48
C SER A 183 -22.78 9.63 18.49
N THR A 184 -22.11 9.85 17.36
CA THR A 184 -22.48 10.84 16.37
C THR A 184 -22.23 10.22 15.01
N VAL A 185 -23.32 9.94 14.30
CA VAL A 185 -23.30 9.44 12.93
C VAL A 185 -22.88 10.57 12.00
N THR A 186 -21.91 10.30 11.11
CA THR A 186 -21.26 11.31 10.27
C THR A 186 -21.34 11.04 8.78
N ALA A 187 -22.22 10.16 8.32
CA ALA A 187 -22.43 9.84 6.90
C ALA A 187 -22.36 11.07 5.96
N GLY A 188 -21.41 11.04 5.04
CA GLY A 188 -21.11 12.08 4.07
C GLY A 188 -20.20 13.20 4.60
N SER A 189 -19.62 13.06 5.80
CA SER A 189 -18.85 14.08 6.51
C SER A 189 -17.72 13.46 7.36
N PRO A 190 -16.73 14.24 7.81
CA PRO A 190 -15.64 13.71 8.63
C PRO A 190 -16.12 13.08 9.94
N ASN A 191 -15.54 11.91 10.28
CA ASN A 191 -15.84 11.22 11.53
C ASN A 191 -15.54 12.09 12.76
N SER A 192 -16.43 12.04 13.75
CA SER A 192 -16.32 12.81 15.00
C SER A 192 -15.28 12.21 15.96
N CYS A 193 -14.00 12.26 15.60
CA CYS A 193 -12.88 11.70 16.37
C CYS A 193 -12.20 12.75 17.25
N THR A 194 -11.57 12.30 18.34
CA THR A 194 -10.71 13.16 19.18
C THR A 194 -9.38 13.49 18.50
N GLN A 195 -8.95 12.61 17.60
CA GLN A 195 -7.74 12.75 16.80
C GLN A 195 -8.08 13.52 15.51
N ALA A 196 -7.14 14.34 15.03
CA ALA A 196 -7.30 15.02 13.75
C ALA A 196 -7.51 14.01 12.62
N ALA A 197 -8.37 14.34 11.67
CA ALA A 197 -8.58 13.51 10.49
C ALA A 197 -7.25 13.20 9.80
N ALA A 198 -7.09 11.95 9.36
CA ALA A 198 -5.99 11.57 8.51
C ALA A 198 -6.00 12.49 7.29
N THR A 199 -4.88 13.17 7.08
CA THR A 199 -4.71 13.98 5.89
C THR A 199 -4.51 13.05 4.71
N VAL A 200 -5.11 13.41 3.59
CA VAL A 200 -4.74 12.85 2.30
C VAL A 200 -3.31 13.32 2.03
N THR A 201 -2.33 12.55 2.50
CA THR A 201 -0.90 12.85 2.37
C THR A 201 -0.43 12.49 0.96
N GLY A 202 0.75 12.97 0.55
CA GLY A 202 1.26 12.74 -0.82
C GLY A 202 0.57 13.55 -1.92
N CYS A 203 -0.47 14.32 -1.58
CA CYS A 203 -1.18 15.19 -2.50
C CYS A 203 -0.71 16.63 -2.28
N SER A 204 0.41 16.99 -2.89
CA SER A 204 0.81 18.39 -3.00
C SER A 204 -0.23 19.14 -3.86
N GLY A 205 -0.65 20.30 -3.35
CA GLY A 205 -1.76 21.09 -3.88
C GLY A 205 -1.78 21.18 -5.41
N ALA A 206 -2.96 20.89 -5.95
CA ALA A 206 -3.31 21.18 -7.31
C ALA A 206 -3.30 22.70 -7.57
N THR A 207 -2.15 23.26 -7.91
CA THR A 207 -2.10 23.82 -9.27
C THR A 207 -2.14 22.63 -10.21
N PRO A 208 -2.89 22.66 -11.33
CA PRO A 208 -2.76 21.59 -12.31
C PRO A 208 -1.28 21.52 -12.65
N ALA A 209 -0.58 20.49 -12.17
CA ALA A 209 0.62 20.07 -12.84
C ALA A 209 0.14 19.88 -14.28
N PRO A 210 0.76 20.56 -15.26
CA PRO A 210 0.35 20.38 -16.63
C PRO A 210 0.28 18.88 -16.84
N THR A 211 -0.81 18.41 -17.44
CA THR A 211 -0.79 17.11 -18.12
C THR A 211 0.42 17.14 -19.03
N SER A 212 1.51 16.58 -18.53
CA SER A 212 2.68 16.20 -19.25
C SER A 212 2.58 14.68 -19.10
N ALA A 213 2.11 13.89 -20.06
CA ALA A 213 2.29 13.96 -21.50
C ALA A 213 3.73 14.28 -21.98
N ALA A 214 4.61 14.85 -21.15
CA ALA A 214 5.99 15.17 -21.50
C ALA A 214 7.02 14.31 -20.76
N ALA A 215 6.69 13.68 -19.63
CA ALA A 215 7.66 12.83 -18.91
C ALA A 215 7.95 11.50 -19.62
N GLY A 216 6.99 10.99 -20.39
CA GLY A 216 7.11 9.70 -21.08
C GLY A 216 6.91 8.47 -20.18
N PHE A 217 6.58 8.64 -18.89
CA PHE A 217 6.25 7.59 -17.91
C PHE A 217 5.46 8.16 -16.71
N ASP A 218 4.85 7.30 -15.90
CA ASP A 218 3.91 7.70 -14.84
C ASP A 218 4.47 7.58 -13.40
N PHE A 219 5.32 6.59 -13.14
CA PHE A 219 5.95 6.38 -11.83
C PHE A 219 7.23 5.52 -11.98
N PHE A 220 7.98 5.34 -10.90
CA PHE A 220 9.08 4.37 -10.87
C PHE A 220 8.77 3.18 -9.96
N PHE A 221 9.15 1.97 -10.37
CA PHE A 221 9.44 0.91 -9.42
C PHE A 221 10.87 1.07 -8.90
N MET A 222 11.05 1.26 -7.59
CA MET A 222 12.32 1.05 -6.93
C MET A 222 12.39 -0.40 -6.45
N VAL A 223 13.34 -1.13 -7.01
CA VAL A 223 13.47 -2.58 -6.85
C VAL A 223 14.62 -2.89 -5.92
N ASN A 224 14.29 -3.45 -4.77
CA ASN A 224 15.26 -3.99 -3.82
C ASN A 224 15.40 -5.49 -4.08
N GLN A 225 16.63 -5.98 -4.11
CA GLN A 225 16.98 -7.35 -4.42
C GLN A 225 17.61 -8.06 -3.22
N TRP A 226 17.19 -9.30 -3.02
CA TRP A 226 17.82 -10.28 -2.15
C TRP A 226 18.71 -11.21 -2.97
N PRO A 227 20.04 -11.13 -2.83
CA PRO A 227 20.95 -12.01 -3.55
C PRO A 227 20.67 -13.51 -3.27
N GLY A 228 20.38 -13.89 -2.01
CA GLY A 228 20.10 -15.28 -1.67
C GLY A 228 18.88 -15.91 -2.36
N GLY A 229 18.03 -15.11 -3.02
CA GLY A 229 16.88 -15.59 -3.79
C GLY A 229 17.20 -16.12 -5.18
N TRP A 230 18.39 -15.83 -5.71
CA TRP A 230 18.77 -16.18 -7.08
C TRP A 230 19.56 -17.49 -7.11
N ASN A 231 19.23 -18.38 -8.04
CA ASN A 231 19.95 -19.65 -8.26
C ASN A 231 21.27 -19.48 -9.04
N GLN A 232 21.83 -18.28 -9.10
CA GLN A 232 23.08 -18.01 -9.81
C GLN A 232 24.26 -18.24 -8.86
N ALA A 233 25.31 -18.93 -9.33
CA ALA A 233 26.57 -18.96 -8.61
C ALA A 233 27.12 -17.53 -8.60
N PHE A 234 27.14 -16.89 -7.43
CA PHE A 234 27.77 -15.58 -7.28
C PHE A 234 29.27 -15.72 -7.48
N CYS A 235 29.84 -14.86 -8.32
CA CYS A 235 31.29 -14.77 -8.45
C CYS A 235 31.87 -14.34 -7.10
N ALA A 236 32.90 -15.07 -6.63
CA ALA A 236 33.63 -14.71 -5.42
C ALA A 236 34.42 -13.43 -5.68
N GLU A 237 33.90 -12.28 -5.23
CA GLU A 237 34.66 -11.03 -5.23
C GLU A 237 35.81 -11.15 -4.22
N PRO A 238 37.07 -10.92 -4.60
CA PRO A 238 38.21 -11.29 -3.75
C PRO A 238 38.38 -10.45 -2.47
N SER A 239 37.68 -9.33 -2.30
CA SER A 239 37.98 -8.43 -1.18
C SER A 239 36.94 -7.33 -0.89
N TRP A 240 35.68 -7.62 -0.58
CA TRP A 240 34.80 -6.69 0.16
C TRP A 240 33.62 -7.45 0.82
N PRO A 241 33.21 -7.12 2.06
CA PRO A 241 32.17 -7.87 2.77
C PRO A 241 30.79 -7.47 2.23
N ARG A 242 30.35 -8.13 1.15
CA ARG A 242 28.92 -8.14 0.79
C ARG A 242 28.20 -8.99 1.83
N GLY A 243 27.78 -8.34 2.93
CA GLY A 243 27.03 -8.96 4.02
C GLY A 243 25.61 -9.36 3.61
N PRO A 244 24.83 -9.97 4.51
CA PRO A 244 23.48 -10.47 4.24
C PRO A 244 22.43 -9.34 4.25
N PHE A 245 22.67 -8.29 3.47
CA PHE A 245 21.78 -7.14 3.34
C PHE A 245 21.12 -7.11 1.97
N TRP A 246 19.99 -6.41 1.89
CA TRP A 246 19.33 -6.17 0.62
C TRP A 246 20.11 -5.12 -0.19
N THR A 247 20.08 -5.28 -1.50
CA THR A 247 20.75 -4.39 -2.45
C THR A 247 19.73 -3.80 -3.40
N LEU A 248 20.14 -2.81 -4.19
CA LEU A 248 19.32 -2.25 -5.25
C LEU A 248 19.48 -3.09 -6.52
N HIS A 249 18.37 -3.29 -7.23
CA HIS A 249 18.38 -3.78 -8.60
C HIS A 249 18.18 -2.61 -9.56
N GLY A 250 17.16 -1.78 -9.34
CA GLY A 250 16.96 -0.60 -10.16
C GLY A 250 15.79 0.31 -9.83
N MET A 251 15.74 1.43 -10.57
CA MET A 251 14.68 2.43 -10.51
C MET A 251 14.02 2.54 -11.89
N TRP A 252 12.92 1.84 -12.08
CA TRP A 252 12.37 1.60 -13.42
C TRP A 252 11.15 2.47 -13.69
N PRO A 253 11.22 3.44 -14.63
CA PRO A 253 10.05 4.13 -15.15
C PRO A 253 8.97 3.14 -15.62
N ASN A 254 7.71 3.39 -15.27
CA ASN A 254 6.59 2.50 -15.55
C ASN A 254 5.33 3.31 -15.91
N TYR A 255 4.36 2.63 -16.54
CA TYR A 255 3.04 3.19 -16.84
C TYR A 255 1.96 2.71 -15.88
N ASN A 256 0.98 3.57 -15.61
CA ASN A 256 -0.21 3.25 -14.81
C ASN A 256 -1.05 2.13 -15.44
N THR A 257 -1.00 2.00 -16.77
CA THR A 257 -1.69 0.93 -17.52
C THR A 257 -0.95 -0.42 -17.47
N GLY A 258 0.19 -0.49 -16.80
CA GLY A 258 1.14 -1.59 -16.92
C GLY A 258 2.09 -1.41 -18.12
N GLY A 259 3.19 -2.18 -18.11
CA GLY A 259 4.31 -2.00 -19.03
C GLY A 259 5.25 -0.87 -18.61
N TYR A 260 6.30 -0.65 -19.41
CA TYR A 260 7.33 0.34 -19.14
C TYR A 260 8.05 0.81 -20.40
N PRO A 261 8.51 2.08 -20.47
CA PRO A 261 9.44 2.51 -21.49
C PRO A 261 10.83 1.90 -21.25
N SER A 262 11.57 1.64 -22.33
CA SER A 262 12.95 1.17 -22.22
C SER A 262 13.82 1.66 -23.38
N ASN A 263 15.12 1.82 -23.12
CA ASN A 263 16.12 2.24 -24.10
C ASN A 263 15.77 3.57 -24.80
N CYS A 264 15.37 4.58 -24.04
CA CYS A 264 14.78 5.82 -24.57
C CYS A 264 15.81 6.85 -25.09
N GLY A 265 17.08 6.71 -24.70
CA GLY A 265 18.14 7.64 -25.04
C GLY A 265 19.43 6.94 -25.44
N ASN A 266 20.31 7.69 -26.09
CA ASN A 266 21.60 7.21 -26.59
C ASN A 266 22.78 7.66 -25.70
N GLU A 267 22.50 8.31 -24.56
CA GLU A 267 23.54 8.75 -23.64
C GLU A 267 24.19 7.53 -22.98
N ALA A 268 25.44 7.26 -23.32
CA ALA A 268 26.22 6.20 -22.70
C ALA A 268 26.51 6.53 -21.22
N PHE A 269 26.46 5.49 -20.37
CA PHE A 269 26.85 5.61 -18.98
C PHE A 269 28.32 6.03 -18.85
N GLN A 270 28.60 6.97 -17.96
CA GLN A 270 29.92 7.50 -17.68
C GLN A 270 30.14 7.55 -16.16
N GLN A 271 30.96 6.62 -15.63
CA GLN A 271 31.23 6.54 -14.20
C GLN A 271 31.80 7.84 -13.61
N SER A 272 32.52 8.64 -14.41
CA SER A 272 33.01 9.96 -13.99
C SER A 272 31.88 10.92 -13.57
N GLN A 273 30.69 10.83 -14.18
CA GLN A 273 29.54 11.67 -13.83
C GLN A 273 28.93 11.31 -12.47
N ILE A 274 29.18 10.11 -11.96
CA ILE A 274 28.69 9.66 -10.65
C ILE A 274 29.80 9.51 -9.61
N SER A 275 31.01 9.99 -9.91
CA SER A 275 32.21 9.83 -9.06
C SER A 275 31.99 10.22 -7.59
N SER A 276 31.14 11.22 -7.33
CA SER A 276 30.79 11.68 -5.98
C SER A 276 30.00 10.68 -5.14
N ILE A 277 29.40 9.65 -5.76
CA ILE A 277 28.56 8.63 -5.08
C ILE A 277 29.01 7.20 -5.36
N VAL A 278 30.15 6.97 -6.03
CA VAL A 278 30.60 5.62 -6.40
C VAL A 278 30.72 4.70 -5.18
N THR A 279 31.23 5.18 -4.05
CA THR A 279 31.31 4.37 -2.83
C THR A 279 29.93 3.95 -2.29
N ASP A 280 28.91 4.80 -2.43
CA ASP A 280 27.54 4.42 -2.08
C ASP A 280 26.98 3.42 -3.12
N MET A 281 27.30 3.59 -4.40
CA MET A 281 26.89 2.69 -5.47
C MET A 281 27.48 1.29 -5.29
N ASP A 282 28.78 1.16 -5.01
CA ASP A 282 29.46 -0.11 -4.72
C ASP A 282 28.81 -0.84 -3.54
N ARG A 283 28.38 -0.07 -2.53
CA ARG A 283 27.79 -0.61 -1.30
C ARG A 283 26.35 -1.04 -1.47
N TYR A 284 25.52 -0.20 -2.09
CA TYR A 284 24.07 -0.39 -2.10
C TYR A 284 23.54 -0.96 -3.41
N TRP A 285 24.27 -0.83 -4.53
CA TRP A 285 23.88 -1.30 -5.84
C TRP A 285 24.95 -2.16 -6.54
N PRO A 286 25.54 -3.17 -5.87
CA PRO A 286 26.53 -4.02 -6.48
C PRO A 286 25.97 -4.93 -7.58
N SER A 287 26.83 -5.33 -8.52
CA SER A 287 26.56 -6.41 -9.47
C SER A 287 26.89 -7.75 -8.85
N PHE A 288 25.95 -8.68 -8.96
CA PHE A 288 26.13 -10.06 -8.55
C PHE A 288 26.38 -11.02 -9.71
N LYS A 289 26.39 -10.50 -10.95
CA LYS A 289 26.51 -11.32 -12.16
C LYS A 289 27.99 -11.61 -12.44
N CYS A 290 28.28 -12.86 -12.80
CA CYS A 290 29.57 -13.21 -13.38
C CYS A 290 29.68 -12.72 -14.83
N ALA A 291 30.89 -12.43 -15.27
CA ALA A 291 31.23 -12.31 -16.68
C ALA A 291 30.99 -13.67 -17.38
N SER A 292 31.08 -13.70 -18.70
CA SER A 292 30.82 -14.90 -19.51
C SER A 292 31.70 -16.10 -19.18
N ASP A 293 32.79 -15.91 -18.44
CA ASP A 293 33.70 -16.95 -17.97
C ASP A 293 33.26 -17.60 -16.64
N ASN A 294 32.18 -17.13 -16.00
CA ASN A 294 31.69 -17.57 -14.68
C ASN A 294 32.72 -17.48 -13.53
N VAL A 295 33.81 -16.72 -13.73
CA VAL A 295 34.90 -16.58 -12.75
C VAL A 295 35.22 -15.12 -12.49
N THR A 296 35.15 -14.27 -13.52
CA THR A 296 35.42 -12.84 -13.40
C THR A 296 34.13 -12.11 -13.04
N PRO A 297 34.12 -11.23 -12.03
CA PRO A 297 32.94 -10.41 -11.76
C PRO A 297 32.61 -9.51 -12.96
N ASN A 298 31.34 -9.49 -13.35
CA ASN A 298 30.86 -8.49 -14.30
C ASN A 298 30.69 -7.20 -13.51
N GLY A 299 31.79 -6.44 -13.40
CA GLY A 299 31.96 -5.36 -12.43
C GLY A 299 30.79 -4.36 -12.39
N ASP A 300 30.64 -3.71 -11.24
CA ASP A 300 29.44 -2.93 -10.88
C ASP A 300 29.09 -1.84 -11.94
N ALA A 301 30.11 -1.21 -12.54
CA ALA A 301 29.92 -0.22 -13.61
C ALA A 301 29.21 -0.78 -14.87
N THR A 302 29.40 -2.06 -15.21
CA THR A 302 28.67 -2.70 -16.32
C THR A 302 27.19 -2.82 -15.99
N PHE A 303 26.87 -3.18 -14.75
CA PHE A 303 25.49 -3.30 -14.29
C PHE A 303 24.80 -1.93 -14.21
N TRP A 304 25.46 -0.93 -13.64
CA TRP A 304 24.94 0.45 -13.62
C TRP A 304 24.73 0.98 -15.04
N GLY A 305 25.66 0.67 -15.96
CA GLY A 305 25.52 1.04 -17.37
C GLY A 305 24.30 0.41 -18.04
N TYR A 306 23.98 -0.84 -17.73
CA TYR A 306 22.76 -1.51 -18.20
C TYR A 306 21.50 -0.84 -17.65
N GLU A 307 21.45 -0.60 -16.33
CA GLU A 307 20.30 0.03 -15.68
C GLU A 307 20.09 1.47 -16.18
N TRP A 308 21.16 2.22 -16.39
CA TRP A 308 21.10 3.55 -17.00
C TRP A 308 20.57 3.47 -18.43
N GLY A 309 21.20 2.68 -19.30
CA GLY A 309 20.84 2.61 -20.71
C GLY A 309 19.41 2.17 -20.93
N LYS A 310 18.97 1.14 -20.20
CA LYS A 310 17.64 0.56 -20.34
C LYS A 310 16.55 1.37 -19.63
N HIS A 311 16.79 1.86 -18.43
CA HIS A 311 15.77 2.48 -17.57
C HIS A 311 16.05 3.96 -17.29
N GLY A 312 17.27 4.32 -16.89
CA GLY A 312 17.65 5.69 -16.56
C GLY A 312 17.42 6.70 -17.70
N THR A 313 17.75 6.33 -18.93
CA THR A 313 17.53 7.18 -20.13
C THR A 313 16.05 7.53 -20.35
N CYS A 314 15.12 6.71 -19.85
CA CYS A 314 13.68 6.97 -19.95
C CYS A 314 13.16 7.95 -18.89
N SER A 315 14.02 8.39 -17.97
CA SER A 315 13.66 9.29 -16.88
C SER A 315 14.20 10.71 -17.01
N GLN A 316 14.90 11.02 -18.11
CA GLN A 316 15.64 12.28 -18.30
C GLN A 316 14.77 13.56 -18.26
N THR A 317 13.47 13.42 -18.42
CA THR A 317 12.47 14.50 -18.28
C THR A 317 12.28 14.93 -16.82
N VAL A 318 12.58 14.05 -15.87
CA VAL A 318 12.43 14.24 -14.42
C VAL A 318 13.79 14.24 -13.72
N LEU A 319 14.69 13.35 -14.16
CA LEU A 319 16.03 13.12 -13.63
C LEU A 319 17.04 13.34 -14.76
N PRO A 320 17.41 14.60 -15.05
CA PRO A 320 18.06 14.99 -16.31
C PRO A 320 19.51 14.52 -16.46
N SER A 321 20.10 13.89 -15.44
CA SER A 321 21.48 13.40 -15.49
C SER A 321 21.64 12.04 -14.83
N GLN A 322 22.70 11.32 -15.20
CA GLN A 322 23.12 10.07 -14.55
C GLN A 322 23.23 10.28 -13.04
N LEU A 323 23.88 11.37 -12.61
CA LEU A 323 24.01 11.70 -11.19
C LEU A 323 22.65 11.83 -10.51
N SER A 324 21.69 12.54 -11.09
CA SER A 324 20.35 12.70 -10.50
C SER A 324 19.59 11.37 -10.40
N TYR A 325 19.72 10.49 -11.39
CA TYR A 325 19.09 9.17 -11.39
C TYR A 325 19.67 8.27 -10.29
N PHE A 326 21.00 8.13 -10.25
CA PHE A 326 21.68 7.25 -9.30
C PHE A 326 21.63 7.80 -7.87
N SER A 327 21.86 9.11 -7.68
CA SER A 327 21.75 9.71 -6.34
C SER A 327 20.33 9.67 -5.78
N GLY A 328 19.31 9.75 -6.64
CA GLY A 328 17.90 9.67 -6.24
C GLY A 328 17.56 8.36 -5.53
N ILE A 329 17.83 7.23 -6.18
CA ILE A 329 17.58 5.90 -5.58
C ILE A 329 18.51 5.59 -4.40
N ILE A 330 19.76 6.06 -4.43
CA ILE A 330 20.66 5.95 -3.27
C ILE A 330 20.12 6.73 -2.06
N ASN A 331 19.59 7.93 -2.27
CA ASN A 331 18.97 8.73 -1.21
C ASN A 331 17.72 8.04 -0.66
N LEU A 332 16.84 7.53 -1.52
CA LEU A 332 15.69 6.73 -1.12
C LEU A 332 16.10 5.55 -0.24
N ARG A 333 17.12 4.80 -0.65
CA ARG A 333 17.65 3.66 0.10
C ARG A 333 18.18 4.07 1.47
N LYS A 334 18.96 5.14 1.56
CA LYS A 334 19.67 5.53 2.79
C LYS A 334 18.78 6.27 3.78
N ASN A 335 17.96 7.19 3.30
CA ASN A 335 17.35 8.21 4.14
C ASN A 335 15.82 8.13 4.21
N VAL A 336 15.17 7.39 3.30
CA VAL A 336 13.71 7.28 3.26
C VAL A 336 13.23 5.89 3.63
N ILE A 337 13.78 4.85 3.01
CA ILE A 337 13.34 3.46 3.18
C ILE A 337 14.18 2.74 4.23
N GLY A 338 15.51 2.84 4.15
CA GLY A 338 16.42 2.03 4.95
C GLY A 338 16.62 0.61 4.39
N ASP A 339 17.21 -0.27 5.21
CA ASP A 339 17.49 -1.65 4.82
C ASP A 339 16.28 -2.57 5.01
N MET A 340 15.87 -3.26 3.95
CA MET A 340 14.82 -4.28 3.99
C MET A 340 15.17 -5.41 4.96
N ALA A 341 16.45 -5.76 5.15
CA ALA A 341 16.82 -6.73 6.18
C ALA A 341 16.45 -6.22 7.59
N THR A 342 16.73 -4.95 7.88
CA THR A 342 16.37 -4.31 9.16
C THR A 342 14.86 -4.24 9.35
N ILE A 343 14.12 -3.81 8.31
CA ILE A 343 12.66 -3.75 8.33
C ILE A 343 12.04 -5.13 8.61
N LEU A 344 12.48 -6.15 7.88
CA LEU A 344 11.93 -7.51 8.02
C LEU A 344 12.30 -8.14 9.37
N SER A 345 13.55 -7.99 9.81
CA SER A 345 14.01 -8.53 11.09
C SER A 345 13.30 -7.90 12.30
N ALA A 346 12.93 -6.61 12.22
CA ALA A 346 12.11 -5.95 13.25
C ALA A 346 10.73 -6.61 13.43
N ALA A 347 10.21 -7.27 12.38
CA ALA A 347 8.99 -8.06 12.42
C ALA A 347 9.22 -9.56 12.65
N GLY A 348 10.44 -9.98 13.02
CA GLY A 348 10.80 -11.39 13.20
C GLY A 348 11.00 -12.18 11.89
N ILE A 349 11.06 -11.49 10.75
CA ILE A 349 11.25 -12.09 9.43
C ILE A 349 12.74 -12.11 9.08
N ASN A 350 13.37 -13.26 9.30
CA ASN A 350 14.81 -13.44 9.15
C ASN A 350 15.14 -14.48 8.07
N PRO A 351 16.32 -14.41 7.43
CA PRO A 351 16.75 -15.45 6.49
C PRO A 351 16.77 -16.84 7.15
N GLY A 352 16.41 -17.86 6.37
CA GLY A 352 16.24 -19.26 6.80
C GLY A 352 14.79 -19.68 7.01
N GLY A 353 13.85 -18.73 7.10
CA GLY A 353 12.44 -19.01 7.34
C GLY A 353 11.57 -19.09 6.07
N THR A 354 10.31 -19.48 6.28
CA THR A 354 9.21 -19.37 5.31
C THR A 354 8.14 -18.48 5.90
N TYR A 355 7.70 -17.47 5.15
CA TYR A 355 6.81 -16.43 5.63
C TYR A 355 5.67 -16.21 4.67
N THR A 356 4.51 -15.78 5.18
CA THR A 356 3.41 -15.38 4.31
C THR A 356 3.77 -14.10 3.55
N ILE A 357 3.32 -13.98 2.31
CA ILE A 357 3.48 -12.75 1.53
C ILE A 357 2.85 -11.57 2.28
N THR A 358 1.70 -11.79 2.91
CA THR A 358 1.01 -10.78 3.74
C THR A 358 1.87 -10.31 4.90
N SER A 359 2.53 -11.21 5.65
CA SER A 359 3.40 -10.80 6.76
C SER A 359 4.59 -9.95 6.30
N ILE A 360 5.17 -10.27 5.13
CA ILE A 360 6.27 -9.48 4.54
C ILE A 360 5.77 -8.09 4.15
N ARG A 361 4.64 -8.03 3.42
CA ARG A 361 4.04 -6.75 2.99
C ARG A 361 3.66 -5.87 4.18
N ASN A 362 3.10 -6.45 5.24
CA ASN A 362 2.73 -5.72 6.46
C ASN A 362 3.96 -5.19 7.19
N ALA A 363 5.02 -5.99 7.31
CA ALA A 363 6.27 -5.55 7.95
C ALA A 363 6.87 -4.33 7.23
N VAL A 364 6.93 -4.38 5.89
CA VAL A 364 7.43 -3.25 5.09
C VAL A 364 6.48 -2.05 5.17
N SER A 365 5.18 -2.26 5.03
CA SER A 365 4.19 -1.19 5.11
C SER A 365 4.20 -0.49 6.46
N ALA A 366 4.40 -1.21 7.56
CA ALA A 366 4.53 -0.63 8.89
C ALA A 366 5.77 0.26 9.03
N ALA A 367 6.85 -0.03 8.30
CA ALA A 367 8.08 0.74 8.35
C ALA A 367 8.07 1.97 7.43
N ILE A 368 7.51 1.85 6.22
CA ILE A 368 7.61 2.91 5.19
C ILE A 368 6.29 3.58 4.86
N GLY A 369 5.17 3.07 5.39
CA GLY A 369 3.82 3.58 5.10
C GLY A 369 3.31 3.23 3.70
N TYR A 370 3.90 2.28 2.99
CA TYR A 370 3.44 1.86 1.66
C TYR A 370 3.52 0.35 1.48
N LEU A 371 2.48 -0.24 0.92
CA LEU A 371 2.43 -1.67 0.62
C LEU A 371 3.38 -2.01 -0.55
N PRO A 372 4.39 -2.87 -0.35
CA PRO A 372 5.25 -3.27 -1.44
C PRO A 372 4.62 -4.39 -2.28
N TYR A 373 5.25 -4.65 -3.42
CA TYR A 373 5.13 -5.91 -4.14
C TYR A 373 6.28 -6.86 -3.76
N VAL A 374 5.96 -8.14 -3.55
CA VAL A 374 6.96 -9.18 -3.24
C VAL A 374 7.14 -10.05 -4.47
N ASN A 375 8.36 -10.07 -5.01
CA ASN A 375 8.72 -10.90 -6.14
C ASN A 375 9.37 -12.20 -5.66
N CYS A 376 9.10 -13.28 -6.40
CA CYS A 376 9.64 -14.60 -6.12
C CYS A 376 10.25 -15.19 -7.38
N ASN A 377 11.24 -16.06 -7.20
CA ASN A 377 11.68 -16.97 -8.26
C ASN A 377 10.54 -17.95 -8.58
N PRO A 378 9.96 -17.97 -9.80
CA PRO A 378 8.82 -18.82 -10.12
C PRO A 378 9.12 -20.32 -10.02
N GLY A 379 10.38 -20.72 -10.23
CA GLY A 379 10.80 -22.12 -10.22
C GLY A 379 11.05 -22.68 -8.82
N THR A 380 11.37 -21.84 -7.84
CA THR A 380 11.74 -22.28 -6.48
C THR A 380 10.89 -21.68 -5.36
N ASN A 381 10.04 -20.69 -5.67
CA ASN A 381 9.24 -19.95 -4.70
C ASN A 381 10.08 -19.34 -3.55
N VAL A 382 11.28 -18.87 -3.90
CA VAL A 382 12.19 -18.14 -3.02
C VAL A 382 12.05 -16.65 -3.29
N MET A 383 12.01 -15.82 -2.24
CA MET A 383 11.89 -14.38 -2.35
C MET A 383 13.15 -13.80 -2.99
N THR A 384 12.98 -13.05 -4.07
CA THR A 384 14.08 -12.44 -4.83
C THR A 384 14.10 -10.94 -4.70
N GLU A 385 12.94 -10.28 -4.66
CA GLU A 385 12.87 -8.82 -4.69
C GLU A 385 11.67 -8.27 -3.90
N ILE A 386 11.79 -7.03 -3.46
CA ILE A 386 10.71 -6.24 -2.85
C ILE A 386 10.68 -4.89 -3.56
N TRP A 387 9.56 -4.59 -4.19
CA TRP A 387 9.39 -3.41 -5.04
C TRP A 387 8.52 -2.39 -4.32
N VAL A 388 8.93 -1.14 -4.35
CA VAL A 388 8.16 0.01 -3.86
C VAL A 388 7.98 1.02 -4.99
N CYS A 389 6.91 1.81 -4.94
CA CYS A 389 6.62 2.78 -5.99
C CYS A 389 7.01 4.19 -5.58
N VAL A 390 7.54 4.92 -6.55
CA VAL A 390 8.09 6.26 -6.38
C VAL A 390 7.47 7.17 -7.44
N SER A 391 7.10 8.39 -7.07
CA SER A 391 6.53 9.39 -7.98
C SER A 391 7.48 9.73 -9.13
N ASN A 392 6.95 10.05 -10.31
CA ASN A 392 7.70 10.59 -11.45
C ASN A 392 8.02 12.09 -11.30
N THR A 393 8.31 12.54 -10.08
CA THR A 393 8.67 13.94 -9.78
C THR A 393 10.10 14.02 -9.29
N ALA A 394 10.73 15.20 -9.40
CA ALA A 394 12.09 15.40 -8.92
C ALA A 394 12.27 15.14 -7.41
N SER A 395 11.18 15.22 -6.63
CA SER A 395 11.19 14.89 -5.20
C SER A 395 11.24 13.38 -4.91
N LEU A 396 10.93 12.52 -5.88
CA LEU A 396 10.96 11.06 -5.74
C LEU A 396 10.24 10.55 -4.48
N ASN A 397 9.06 11.09 -4.15
CA ASN A 397 8.30 10.64 -3.00
C ASN A 397 7.81 9.20 -3.21
N LEU A 398 7.74 8.41 -2.13
CA LEU A 398 7.03 7.13 -2.14
C LEU A 398 5.54 7.37 -2.44
N ILE A 399 4.93 6.44 -3.18
CA ILE A 399 3.51 6.47 -3.54
C ILE A 399 2.91 5.05 -3.45
N VAL A 400 1.58 4.95 -3.35
CA VAL A 400 0.91 3.67 -3.61
C VAL A 400 1.16 3.25 -5.05
N CYS A 401 1.51 1.98 -5.22
CA CYS A 401 1.76 1.41 -6.55
C CYS A 401 0.50 1.47 -7.42
N PRO A 402 0.52 2.20 -8.56
CA PRO A 402 -0.65 2.32 -9.42
C PRO A 402 -1.05 1.00 -10.08
N VAL A 403 -0.07 0.10 -10.29
CA VAL A 403 -0.27 -1.23 -10.87
C VAL A 403 0.52 -2.25 -10.07
N ILE A 404 -0.08 -3.43 -9.88
CA ILE A 404 0.57 -4.59 -9.25
C ILE A 404 1.03 -5.54 -10.37
N PRO A 405 2.31 -5.92 -10.43
CA PRO A 405 2.79 -6.92 -11.39
C PRO A 405 2.05 -8.26 -11.25
N ALA A 406 2.05 -9.05 -12.32
CA ALA A 406 1.51 -10.41 -12.28
C ALA A 406 2.22 -11.22 -11.19
N ALA A 407 1.44 -11.98 -10.41
CA ALA A 407 1.98 -12.74 -9.28
C ALA A 407 3.09 -13.70 -9.72
N SER A 408 4.27 -13.52 -9.13
CA SER A 408 5.46 -14.36 -9.38
C SER A 408 5.60 -15.54 -8.41
N CYS A 409 4.98 -15.44 -7.24
CA CYS A 409 5.06 -16.44 -6.18
C CYS A 409 4.00 -17.52 -6.41
N SER A 410 4.40 -18.79 -6.33
CA SER A 410 3.50 -19.92 -6.62
C SER A 410 2.60 -20.30 -5.46
N SER A 411 2.78 -19.70 -4.28
CA SER A 411 1.90 -19.87 -3.11
C SER A 411 1.79 -18.60 -2.28
N THR A 412 0.93 -18.61 -1.26
CA THR A 412 0.74 -17.48 -0.31
C THR A 412 1.90 -17.30 0.66
N SER A 413 2.87 -18.22 0.67
CA SER A 413 4.07 -18.16 1.48
C SER A 413 5.32 -18.27 0.60
N VAL A 414 6.42 -17.68 1.04
CA VAL A 414 7.67 -17.63 0.29
C VAL A 414 8.84 -17.96 1.20
N GLN A 415 9.84 -18.65 0.66
CA GLN A 415 11.08 -18.91 1.39
C GLN A 415 11.97 -17.66 1.36
N TYR A 416 12.43 -17.21 2.53
CA TYR A 416 13.48 -16.20 2.65
C TYR A 416 14.79 -16.92 2.94
N LYS A 417 15.56 -17.28 1.90
CA LYS A 417 16.74 -18.13 2.04
C LYS A 417 17.90 -17.40 2.72
N THR A 418 18.70 -18.10 3.52
CA THR A 418 20.00 -17.61 4.01
C THR A 418 20.95 -17.30 2.85
N PHE A 419 21.68 -16.20 2.97
CA PHE A 419 22.80 -15.87 2.08
C PHE A 419 24.09 -16.36 2.73
N ALA A 420 24.84 -17.21 2.04
CA ALA A 420 26.03 -17.90 2.55
C ALA A 420 27.29 -17.38 1.85
#